data_AF-A0A9Q8Q859-F1
#
_entry.id   AF-A0A9Q8Q859-F1
#
_cell.length_a   1.000
_cell.length_b   1.000
_cell.length_c   1.000
_cell.angle_alpha   90.00
_cell.angle_beta   90.00
_cell.angle_gamma   90.00
#
_symmetry.space_group_name_H-M   'P 1'
#
loop_
_entity.id
_entity.type
_entity.pdbx_description
1 polymer ?
#
loop_
_entity_poly.entity_id
_entity_poly.type
_entity_poly.pdbx_seq_one_letter_code
_entity_poly.pdbx_strand_id
1 'polypeptide(L)'
;MAPGYGSNGLRGKIQISFKRYQITENAIQTVSFPVAQGITVRTITDKISMNKRQKYTFTEMEGCRFWIYTVISDFESGGMIDPCSAMSA
;
A
#
# COMPACT_ATOMS: atom_id res chain seq x y z
N MET A 1 -15.67 -19.35 -2.13
CA MET A 1 -14.87 -18.10 -2.25
C MET A 1 -15.75 -16.95 -1.80
N ALA A 2 -15.46 -16.36 -0.64
CA ALA A 2 -16.34 -15.34 -0.06
C ALA A 2 -16.07 -13.95 -0.67
N PRO A 3 -17.10 -13.23 -1.15
CA PRO A 3 -16.96 -11.88 -1.70
C PRO A 3 -16.54 -10.85 -0.64
N GLY A 4 -15.85 -9.81 -1.10
CA GLY A 4 -15.20 -8.75 -0.32
C GLY A 4 -15.91 -8.28 0.95
N TYR A 5 -15.18 -8.30 2.06
CA TYR A 5 -15.56 -7.65 3.31
C TYR A 5 -15.58 -6.12 3.14
N GLY A 6 -16.77 -5.61 2.85
CA GLY A 6 -17.12 -4.19 2.82
C GLY A 6 -18.63 -4.11 2.62
N SER A 7 -19.31 -3.16 3.27
CA SER A 7 -20.77 -3.14 3.45
C SER A 7 -21.64 -3.22 2.18
N ASN A 8 -21.06 -3.20 0.97
CA ASN A 8 -21.74 -3.39 -0.32
C ASN A 8 -20.89 -4.13 -1.37
N GLY A 9 -19.89 -4.95 -0.98
CA GLY A 9 -19.09 -5.75 -1.92
C GLY A 9 -18.21 -4.97 -2.91
N LEU A 10 -18.02 -3.65 -2.72
CA LEU A 10 -17.50 -2.78 -3.78
C LEU A 10 -16.17 -2.07 -3.51
N ARG A 11 -15.59 -2.10 -2.30
CA ARG A 11 -14.43 -1.24 -2.02
C ARG A 11 -13.51 -1.85 -0.96
N GLY A 12 -12.24 -2.06 -1.29
CA GLY A 12 -11.22 -2.14 -0.25
C GLY A 12 -11.20 -0.81 0.52
N LYS A 13 -11.16 -0.93 1.84
CA LYS A 13 -11.23 0.21 2.76
C LYS A 13 -9.82 0.61 3.14
N ILE A 14 -9.40 1.82 2.76
CA ILE A 14 -8.19 2.42 3.34
C ILE A 14 -8.60 2.97 4.71
N GLN A 15 -8.03 2.41 5.78
CA GLN A 15 -8.22 2.91 7.13
C GLN A 15 -6.96 3.65 7.57
N ILE A 16 -7.09 4.96 7.79
CA ILE A 16 -6.05 5.77 8.41
C ILE A 16 -6.25 5.70 9.92
N SER A 17 -5.20 5.35 10.66
CA SER A 17 -5.24 5.34 12.13
C SER A 17 -3.88 5.67 12.70
N PHE A 18 -3.88 6.31 13.88
CA PHE A 18 -2.66 6.55 14.64
C PHE A 18 -2.38 5.34 15.53
N LYS A 19 -1.16 4.83 15.47
CA LYS A 19 -0.68 3.71 16.30
C LYS A 19 0.50 4.19 17.15
N ARG A 20 0.63 3.63 18.35
CA ARG A 20 1.76 3.91 19.26
C ARG A 20 3.04 3.17 18.84
N TYR A 21 2.89 2.08 18.12
CA TYR A 21 4.00 1.32 17.55
C TYR A 21 4.38 1.88 16.17
N GLN A 22 5.68 1.92 15.88
CA GLN A 22 6.21 2.31 14.57
C GLN A 22 6.12 1.16 13.56
N ILE A 23 6.30 -0.08 14.02
CA ILE A 23 6.25 -1.31 13.22
C ILE A 23 5.34 -2.30 13.96
N THR A 24 4.54 -3.06 13.23
CA THR A 24 3.71 -4.12 13.83
C THR A 24 4.58 -5.33 14.19
N GLU A 25 4.32 -5.95 15.34
CA GLU A 25 5.03 -7.16 15.79
C GLU A 25 4.82 -8.36 14.86
N ASN A 26 3.79 -8.33 14.02
CA ASN A 26 3.44 -9.40 13.07
C ASN A 26 3.90 -9.10 11.63
N ALA A 27 4.93 -8.27 11.45
CA ALA A 27 5.48 -7.99 10.13
C ALA A 27 6.39 -9.14 9.66
N ILE A 28 6.09 -9.71 8.49
CA ILE A 28 6.95 -10.73 7.85
C ILE A 28 8.27 -10.08 7.39
N GLN A 29 8.20 -8.84 6.90
CA GLN A 29 9.34 -8.07 6.42
C GLN A 29 9.04 -6.57 6.56
N THR A 30 10.08 -5.79 6.87
CA THR A 30 10.02 -4.32 6.86
C THR A 30 10.94 -3.79 5.78
N VAL A 31 10.41 -2.93 4.92
CA VAL A 31 11.18 -2.18 3.92
C VAL A 31 11.10 -0.70 4.25
N SER A 32 12.21 0.01 4.08
CA SER A 32 12.32 1.44 4.37
C SER A 32 13.00 2.13 3.20
N PHE A 33 12.43 3.25 2.76
CA PHE A 33 12.91 4.01 1.62
C PHE A 33 13.04 5.48 2.01
N PRO A 34 14.07 6.20 1.54
CA PRO A 34 14.08 7.65 1.56
C PRO A 34 12.85 8.19 0.80
N VAL A 35 12.13 9.12 1.42
CA VAL A 35 10.93 9.71 0.85
C VAL A 35 11.22 11.16 0.44
N ALA A 36 10.71 11.58 -0.71
CA ALA A 36 10.81 12.96 -1.17
C ALA A 36 10.22 13.96 -0.14
N GLN A 37 10.73 15.19 -0.14
CA GLN A 37 10.20 16.23 0.76
C GLN A 37 8.72 16.52 0.46
N GLY A 38 7.94 16.77 1.52
CA GLY A 38 6.53 17.15 1.39
C GLY A 38 5.56 16.01 1.15
N ILE A 39 6.02 14.75 1.14
CA ILE A 39 5.12 13.60 1.10
C ILE A 39 4.38 13.45 2.44
N THR A 40 3.05 13.39 2.36
CA THR A 40 2.17 13.23 3.53
C THR A 40 1.39 11.93 3.42
N VAL A 41 0.76 11.52 4.53
CA VAL A 41 -0.20 10.40 4.52
C VAL A 41 -1.30 10.61 3.47
N ARG A 42 -1.75 11.86 3.28
CA ARG A 42 -2.75 12.20 2.26
C ARG A 42 -2.23 11.91 0.84
N THR A 43 -1.00 12.32 0.54
CA THR A 43 -0.36 12.07 -0.76
C THR A 43 -0.33 10.57 -1.08
N ILE A 44 0.01 9.75 -0.08
CA ILE A 44 0.02 8.29 -0.19
C ILE A 44 -1.39 7.75 -0.48
N THR A 45 -2.39 8.16 0.32
CA THR A 45 -3.77 7.67 0.14
C THR A 45 -4.41 8.13 -1.16
N ASP A 46 -4.09 9.33 -1.62
CA ASP A 46 -4.56 9.89 -2.89
C ASP A 46 -3.97 9.09 -4.06
N LYS A 47 -2.68 8.78 -4.04
CA LYS A 47 -2.03 7.97 -5.09
C LYS A 47 -2.63 6.57 -5.21
N ILE A 48 -2.83 5.88 -4.08
CA ILE A 48 -3.49 4.57 -4.02
C ILE A 48 -4.90 4.65 -4.61
N SER A 49 -5.64 5.71 -4.27
CA SER A 49 -7.02 5.93 -4.70
C SER A 49 -7.13 6.28 -6.19
N MET A 50 -6.26 7.16 -6.69
CA MET A 50 -6.17 7.56 -8.11
C MET A 50 -5.88 6.36 -8.99
N ASN A 51 -4.97 5.49 -8.56
CA ASN A 51 -4.59 4.28 -9.28
C ASN A 51 -5.55 3.10 -9.04
N LYS A 52 -6.66 3.33 -8.32
CA LYS A 52 -7.70 2.33 -8.01
C LYS A 52 -7.16 1.09 -7.28
N ARG A 53 -6.02 1.19 -6.58
CA ARG A 53 -5.36 0.06 -5.90
C ARG A 53 -6.15 -0.46 -4.70
N GLN A 54 -7.03 0.36 -4.13
CA GLN A 54 -8.01 -0.04 -3.13
C GLN A 54 -9.06 -1.03 -3.65
N LYS A 55 -9.17 -1.23 -4.97
CA LYS A 55 -10.06 -2.25 -5.56
C LYS A 55 -9.38 -3.62 -5.71
N TYR A 56 -8.10 -3.73 -5.35
CA TYR A 56 -7.37 -4.97 -5.47
C TYR A 56 -8.01 -6.05 -4.59
N THR A 57 -8.24 -7.22 -5.18
CA THR A 57 -8.80 -8.37 -4.47
C THR A 57 -7.64 -9.27 -4.05
N PHE A 58 -7.40 -9.34 -2.74
CA PHE A 58 -6.36 -10.20 -2.19
C PHE A 58 -6.76 -11.66 -2.35
N THR A 59 -5.94 -12.44 -3.05
CA THR A 59 -5.98 -13.90 -3.04
C THR A 59 -5.15 -14.42 -1.86
N GLU A 60 -5.52 -15.57 -1.30
CA GLU A 60 -5.02 -16.06 0.00
C GLU A 60 -3.48 -16.22 0.12
N MET A 61 -2.74 -16.38 -0.97
CA MET A 61 -1.30 -16.68 -0.91
C MET A 61 -0.36 -15.65 -1.52
N GLU A 62 -0.74 -14.96 -2.60
CA GLU A 62 0.17 -14.05 -3.33
C GLU A 62 -0.32 -12.60 -3.43
N GLY A 63 -1.57 -12.35 -3.01
CA GLY A 63 -2.22 -11.07 -3.24
C GLY A 63 -1.51 -9.92 -2.52
N CYS A 64 -0.92 -10.18 -1.35
CA CYS A 64 -0.26 -9.15 -0.56
C CYS A 64 1.06 -8.69 -1.18
N ARG A 65 1.90 -9.61 -1.68
CA ARG A 65 3.21 -9.29 -2.27
C ARG A 65 3.06 -8.49 -3.55
N PHE A 66 2.22 -8.97 -4.47
CA PHE A 66 1.99 -8.28 -5.72
C PHE A 66 1.37 -6.89 -5.51
N TRP A 67 0.45 -6.76 -4.55
CA TRP A 67 -0.13 -5.46 -4.21
C TRP A 67 0.92 -4.49 -3.66
N ILE A 68 1.77 -4.93 -2.74
CA ILE A 68 2.86 -4.12 -2.17
C ILE A 68 3.83 -3.68 -3.27
N TYR A 69 4.29 -4.60 -4.12
CA TYR A 69 5.15 -4.31 -5.26
C TYR A 69 4.53 -3.25 -6.18
N THR A 70 3.24 -3.41 -6.50
CA THR A 70 2.51 -2.48 -7.36
C THR A 70 2.41 -1.09 -6.73
N VAL A 71 2.13 -1.01 -5.42
CA VAL A 71 2.02 0.27 -4.70
C VAL A 71 3.38 0.97 -4.61
N ILE A 72 4.47 0.24 -4.36
CA ILE A 72 5.82 0.82 -4.34
C ILE A 72 6.21 1.30 -5.74
N SER A 73 5.90 0.55 -6.79
CA SER A 73 6.12 0.97 -8.19
C SER A 73 5.32 2.24 -8.54
N ASP A 74 4.10 2.39 -8.00
CA ASP A 74 3.30 3.61 -8.16
C ASP A 74 3.96 4.81 -7.45
N PHE A 75 4.66 4.60 -6.34
CA PHE A 75 5.38 5.64 -5.62
C PHE A 75 6.67 6.05 -6.35
N GLU A 76 7.41 5.09 -6.92
CA GLU A 76 8.57 5.36 -7.78
C GLU A 76 8.18 6.18 -9.00
N SER A 77 7.15 5.74 -9.74
CA SER A 77 6.64 6.47 -10.92
C SER A 77 6.04 7.83 -10.55
N GLY A 78 5.64 8.01 -9.29
CA GLY A 78 5.20 9.29 -8.74
C GLY A 78 6.32 10.20 -8.24
N GLY A 79 7.59 9.77 -8.28
CA GLY A 79 8.72 10.51 -7.71
C GLY A 79 8.65 10.68 -6.19
N MET A 80 7.89 9.81 -5.50
CA MET A 80 7.72 9.88 -4.05
C MET A 80 8.88 9.22 -3.31
N ILE A 81 9.51 8.24 -3.95
CA ILE A 81 10.66 7.48 -3.45
C ILE A 81 11.66 7.29 -4.60
N ASP A 82 12.89 6.89 -4.27
CA ASP A 82 13.95 6.65 -5.26
C ASP A 82 13.60 5.53 -6.25
N PRO A 83 14.04 5.64 -7.52
CA PRO A 83 13.87 4.58 -8.49
C PRO A 83 14.61 3.31 -8.06
N CYS A 84 14.06 2.13 -8.39
CA CYS A 84 14.54 0.79 -8.03
C CYS A 84 14.24 0.31 -6.60
N SER A 85 13.56 1.12 -5.78
CA SER A 85 12.97 0.71 -4.50
C SER A 85 12.02 -0.51 -4.61
N ALA A 86 11.26 -0.66 -5.70
CA ALA A 86 10.31 -1.76 -5.89
C ALA A 86 10.96 -3.14 -6.06
N MET A 87 12.24 -3.20 -6.47
CA MET A 87 12.97 -4.48 -6.58
C MET A 87 13.37 -5.05 -5.21
N SER A 88 13.28 -4.25 -4.15
CA SER A 88 13.60 -4.68 -2.78
C SER A 88 12.36 -5.17 -2.00
N ALA A 89 11.20 -5.23 -2.66
CA ALA A 89 9.89 -5.46 -2.06
C ALA A 89 9.31 -6.86 -2.31
#